data_AF-M1A6T6-F1
#
_entry.id   AF-M1A6T6-F1
#
_cell.length_a   1.000
_cell.length_b   1.000
_cell.length_c   1.000
_cell.angle_alpha   90.00
_cell.angle_beta   90.00
_cell.angle_gamma   90.00
#
_symmetry.space_group_name_H-M   'P 1'
#
loop_
_entity.id
_entity.type
_entity.pdbx_description
1 polymer ?
#
loop_
_entity_poly.entity_id
_entity_poly.type
_entity_poly.pdbx_seq_one_letter_code
_entity_poly.pdbx_strand_id
1 'polypeptide(L)'
;MVAFAGRKYAARSLPAFVADSTHTVTSFTLVLEFQKGTLQNLFWKKFGCDSCKGDSFVCLNKTDCAVPNNKCNGNGGSIDCNVSIQLAFSGTDKNENVLNSWYEVKNLRQYSLYGLFQGVSDSLTSPFKNLF
;
A
#
# COMPACT_ATOMS: atom_id res chain seq x y z
N MET A 1 8.25 -15.76 8.58
CA MET A 1 7.03 -16.41 9.11
C MET A 1 6.11 -16.65 7.91
N VAL A 2 5.76 -17.89 7.58
CA VAL A 2 4.89 -18.17 6.42
C VAL A 2 3.53 -18.63 6.94
N ALA A 3 2.50 -17.81 6.73
CA ALA A 3 1.14 -18.15 7.11
C ALA A 3 0.66 -19.35 6.29
N PHE A 4 0.37 -20.45 6.97
CA PHE A 4 -0.12 -21.69 6.38
C PHE A 4 -1.64 -21.58 6.22
N ALA A 5 -2.11 -21.19 5.04
CA ALA A 5 -3.53 -21.12 4.72
C ALA A 5 -4.01 -22.42 4.08
N GLY A 6 -4.18 -23.50 4.87
CA GLY A 6 -5.04 -24.68 4.61
C GLY A 6 -4.94 -25.50 3.31
N ARG A 7 -4.16 -25.05 2.31
CA ARG A 7 -3.87 -25.71 1.03
C ARG A 7 -2.36 -25.89 0.92
N LYS A 8 -1.93 -26.95 0.21
CA LYS A 8 -0.51 -27.29 -0.01
C LYS A 8 0.31 -26.11 -0.59
N TYR A 9 -0.36 -25.16 -1.26
CA TYR A 9 0.19 -23.91 -1.74
C TYR A 9 -0.73 -22.75 -1.33
N ALA A 10 -0.27 -21.88 -0.43
CA ALA A 10 -0.86 -20.57 -0.23
C ALA A 10 -0.29 -19.64 -1.30
N ALA A 11 -1.13 -18.77 -1.86
CA ALA A 11 -0.67 -17.71 -2.74
C ALA A 11 0.33 -16.82 -1.96
N ARG A 12 1.49 -16.52 -2.56
CA ARG A 12 2.56 -15.73 -1.95
C ARG A 12 2.94 -14.60 -2.88
N SER A 13 3.17 -13.42 -2.31
CA SER A 13 3.77 -12.31 -3.05
C SER A 13 5.29 -12.44 -3.06
N LEU A 14 5.91 -11.81 -4.06
CA LEU A 14 7.34 -11.52 -4.00
C LEU A 14 7.61 -10.46 -2.92
N PRO A 15 8.80 -10.47 -2.30
CA PRO A 15 9.19 -9.41 -1.38
C PRO A 15 9.15 -8.04 -2.06
N ALA A 16 8.63 -7.04 -1.36
CA ALA A 16 8.71 -5.64 -1.76
C ALA A 16 9.67 -4.90 -0.83
N PHE A 17 10.40 -3.94 -1.38
CA PHE A 17 11.22 -3.04 -0.58
C PHE A 17 10.29 -2.13 0.24
N VAL A 18 10.51 -2.07 1.55
CA VAL A 18 9.69 -1.25 2.46
C VAL A 18 10.46 -0.05 2.97
N ALA A 19 11.62 -0.28 3.59
CA ALA A 19 12.46 0.78 4.12
C ALA A 19 13.92 0.33 4.25
N ASP A 20 14.81 1.31 4.30
CA ASP A 20 16.20 1.19 4.73
C ASP A 20 16.54 2.30 5.75
N SER A 21 17.83 2.49 6.06
CA SER A 21 18.29 3.53 7.01
C SER A 21 18.02 4.96 6.52
N THR A 22 17.80 5.15 5.23
CA THR A 22 17.71 6.46 4.55
C THR A 22 16.35 6.77 3.95
N HIS A 23 15.57 5.77 3.55
CA HIS A 23 14.32 5.94 2.81
C HIS A 23 13.25 4.95 3.28
N THR A 24 11.99 5.39 3.22
CA THR A 24 10.80 4.59 3.52
C THR A 24 9.78 4.75 2.40
N VAL A 25 9.28 3.63 1.85
CA VAL A 25 8.14 3.60 0.94
C VAL A 25 6.87 3.53 1.78
N THR A 26 5.99 4.51 1.62
CA THR A 26 4.81 4.70 2.48
C THR A 26 3.52 4.21 1.85
N SER A 27 3.51 3.94 0.54
CA SER A 27 2.29 3.62 -0.20
C SER A 27 2.50 2.43 -1.12
N PHE A 28 1.79 1.35 -0.82
CA PHE A 28 1.80 0.11 -1.59
C PHE A 28 0.43 -0.17 -2.18
N THR A 29 0.41 -0.86 -3.30
CA THR A 29 -0.81 -1.49 -3.78
C THR A 29 -0.57 -2.97 -3.97
N LEU A 30 -1.33 -3.78 -3.24
CA LEU A 30 -1.32 -5.24 -3.32
C LEU A 30 -2.51 -5.71 -4.13
N VAL A 31 -2.23 -6.59 -5.08
CA VAL A 31 -3.23 -7.00 -6.06
C VAL A 31 -3.43 -8.48 -5.96
N LEU A 32 -4.67 -8.82 -5.63
CA LEU A 32 -5.15 -10.16 -5.38
C LEU A 32 -5.75 -10.67 -6.68
N GLU A 33 -5.09 -11.68 -7.27
CA GLU A 33 -5.57 -12.32 -8.49
C GLU A 33 -6.42 -13.54 -8.14
N PHE A 34 -7.67 -13.52 -8.57
CA PHE A 34 -8.61 -14.59 -8.35
C PHE A 34 -8.92 -15.33 -9.64
N GLN A 35 -9.02 -16.65 -9.55
CA GLN A 35 -9.53 -17.50 -10.62
C GLN A 35 -10.70 -18.30 -10.08
N LYS A 36 -11.90 -18.07 -10.61
CA LYS A 36 -13.15 -18.68 -10.14
C LYS A 36 -13.32 -18.58 -8.62
N GLY A 37 -13.01 -17.41 -8.04
CA GLY A 37 -13.10 -17.16 -6.60
C GLY A 37 -11.98 -17.77 -5.76
N THR A 38 -10.97 -18.40 -6.35
CA THR A 38 -9.77 -18.87 -5.64
C THR A 38 -8.62 -17.90 -5.84
N LEU A 39 -8.02 -17.41 -4.76
CA LEU A 39 -6.81 -16.58 -4.80
C LEU A 39 -5.64 -17.39 -5.37
N GLN A 40 -5.08 -16.95 -6.48
CA GLN A 40 -3.94 -17.58 -7.15
C GLN A 40 -2.63 -16.87 -6.82
N ASN A 41 -2.60 -15.54 -6.94
CA ASN A 41 -1.38 -14.76 -6.81
C ASN A 41 -1.62 -13.45 -6.04
N LEU A 42 -0.51 -12.91 -5.51
CA LEU A 42 -0.46 -11.59 -4.89
C LEU A 42 0.66 -10.78 -5.53
N PHE A 43 0.33 -9.66 -6.17
CA PHE A 43 1.28 -8.81 -6.86
C PHE A 43 1.38 -7.44 -6.22
N TRP A 44 2.60 -6.96 -6.00
CA TRP A 44 2.84 -5.57 -5.63
C TRP A 44 2.89 -4.72 -6.89
N LYS A 45 1.94 -3.79 -7.04
CA LYS A 45 1.92 -2.87 -8.16
C LYS A 45 2.95 -1.77 -7.92
N LYS A 46 3.92 -1.69 -8.83
CA LYS A 46 4.87 -0.59 -8.89
C LYS A 46 4.34 0.48 -9.83
N PHE A 47 4.29 1.72 -9.36
CA PHE A 47 3.76 2.84 -10.13
C PHE A 47 4.84 3.64 -10.86
N GLY A 48 6.12 3.31 -10.65
CA GLY A 48 7.22 4.10 -11.18
C GLY A 48 7.33 5.49 -10.54
N CYS A 49 8.29 6.27 -11.05
CA CYS A 49 8.59 7.60 -10.54
C CYS A 49 7.49 8.64 -10.80
N ASP A 50 6.62 8.43 -11.79
CA ASP A 50 5.56 9.38 -12.15
C ASP A 50 4.56 9.64 -11.01
N SER A 51 4.52 8.72 -10.05
CA SER A 51 3.71 8.84 -8.85
C SER A 51 4.35 9.69 -7.74
N CYS A 52 5.64 10.00 -7.84
CA CYS A 52 6.33 10.92 -6.94
C CYS A 52 6.02 12.36 -7.33
N LYS A 53 5.10 13.00 -6.60
CA LYS A 53 4.77 14.41 -6.80
C LYS A 53 5.21 15.22 -5.58
N GLY A 54 6.10 16.19 -5.82
CA GLY A 54 6.62 17.11 -4.81
C GLY A 54 8.05 16.80 -4.37
N ASP A 55 8.72 17.82 -3.81
CA ASP A 55 10.17 17.82 -3.51
C ASP A 55 10.57 16.92 -2.33
N SER A 56 9.60 16.26 -1.70
CA SER A 56 9.81 15.40 -0.54
C SER A 56 9.78 13.92 -0.85
N PHE A 57 9.64 13.56 -2.12
CA PHE A 57 9.67 12.18 -2.58
C PHE A 57 10.90 11.95 -3.46
N VAL A 58 11.51 10.78 -3.30
CA VAL A 58 12.68 10.33 -4.06
C VAL A 58 12.29 9.06 -4.81
N CYS A 59 12.61 8.99 -6.10
CA CYS A 59 12.39 7.77 -6.85
C CYS A 59 13.56 6.80 -6.69
N LEU A 60 13.30 5.65 -6.09
CA LEU A 60 14.27 4.57 -5.90
C LEU A 60 14.22 3.61 -7.09
N ASN A 61 15.40 3.30 -7.65
CA ASN A 61 15.60 2.32 -8.73
C ASN A 61 14.67 2.50 -9.95
N LYS A 62 14.16 3.72 -10.16
CA LYS A 62 13.15 4.06 -11.17
C LYS A 62 11.80 3.33 -11.03
N THR A 63 11.59 2.61 -9.94
CA THR A 63 10.42 1.74 -9.77
C THR A 63 9.50 2.17 -8.63
N ASP A 64 10.07 2.66 -7.53
CA ASP A 64 9.36 2.84 -6.28
C ASP A 64 9.54 4.27 -5.76
N CYS A 65 8.45 4.84 -5.23
CA CYS A 65 8.45 6.19 -4.69
C CYS A 65 8.63 6.15 -3.18
N ALA A 66 9.69 6.76 -2.67
CA ALA A 66 10.02 6.74 -1.25
C ALA A 66 10.13 8.14 -0.66
N VAL A 67 9.99 8.23 0.66
CA VAL A 67 10.22 9.43 1.45
C VAL A 67 11.56 9.26 2.18
N PRO A 68 12.47 10.25 2.10
CA PRO A 68 13.66 10.25 2.93
C PRO A 68 13.30 10.23 4.42
N ASN A 69 13.96 9.38 5.21
CA ASN A 69 13.61 9.15 6.61
C ASN A 69 13.69 10.43 7.46
N ASN A 70 14.57 11.38 7.12
CA ASN A 70 14.67 12.68 7.80
C ASN A 70 13.45 13.59 7.58
N LYS A 71 12.62 13.33 6.56
CA LYS A 71 11.37 14.05 6.30
C LYS A 71 10.17 13.41 7.02
N CYS A 72 10.35 12.23 7.61
CA CYS A 72 9.30 11.54 8.36
C CYS A 72 9.08 12.16 9.74
N ASN A 73 7.83 12.26 10.19
CA ASN A 73 7.42 12.82 11.48
C ASN A 73 8.17 12.22 12.67
N GLY A 74 8.40 10.90 12.68
CA GLY A 74 9.13 10.20 13.74
C GLY A 74 10.59 10.62 13.88
N ASN A 75 11.16 11.28 12.86
CA ASN A 75 12.55 11.74 12.82
C ASN A 75 12.66 13.28 12.76
N GLY A 76 11.61 14.00 13.11
CA GLY A 76 11.59 15.47 13.12
C GLY A 76 11.18 16.15 11.81
N GLY A 77 10.70 15.38 10.83
CA GLY A 77 10.10 15.92 9.61
C GLY A 77 8.61 16.23 9.76
N SER A 78 7.96 16.63 8.66
CA SER A 78 6.55 17.03 8.60
C SER A 78 5.65 16.05 7.83
N ILE A 79 6.22 14.95 7.33
CA ILE A 79 5.51 13.96 6.52
C ILE A 79 5.20 12.73 7.34
N ASP A 80 3.96 12.27 7.28
CA ASP A 80 3.60 10.99 7.85
C ASP A 80 4.15 9.85 6.98
N CYS A 81 5.05 9.05 7.56
CA CYS A 81 5.66 7.90 6.90
C CYS A 81 5.01 6.56 7.29
N ASN A 82 3.77 6.60 7.80
CA ASN A 82 2.98 5.40 8.03
C ASN A 82 2.80 4.59 6.73
N VAL A 83 2.94 3.27 6.85
CA VAL A 83 2.79 2.35 5.73
C VAL A 83 1.30 2.16 5.42
N SER A 84 0.90 2.55 4.22
CA SER A 84 -0.45 2.37 3.67
C SER A 84 -0.44 1.30 2.60
N ILE A 85 -1.35 0.32 2.70
CA ILE A 85 -1.52 -0.74 1.70
C ILE A 85 -2.92 -0.64 1.10
N GLN A 86 -3.00 -0.37 -0.19
CA GLN A 86 -4.23 -0.39 -0.96
C GLN A 86 -4.42 -1.76 -1.58
N LEU A 87 -5.63 -2.29 -1.53
CA LEU A 87 -5.96 -3.59 -2.13
C LEU A 87 -6.67 -3.37 -3.47
N ALA A 88 -6.30 -4.17 -4.47
CA ALA A 88 -7.03 -4.28 -5.71
C ALA A 88 -7.24 -5.76 -6.08
N PHE A 89 -8.26 -5.98 -6.88
CA PHE A 89 -8.73 -7.30 -7.31
C PHE A 89 -8.62 -7.43 -8.83
N SER A 90 -8.17 -8.59 -9.27
CA SER A 90 -8.07 -9.00 -10.67
C SER A 90 -8.68 -10.40 -10.86
N GLY A 91 -9.19 -10.70 -12.05
CA GLY A 91 -9.63 -12.03 -12.45
C GLY A 91 -11.13 -12.24 -12.28
N THR A 92 -11.55 -13.37 -11.70
CA THR A 92 -12.98 -13.72 -11.59
C THR A 92 -13.40 -14.25 -10.21
N ASP A 93 -14.62 -13.93 -9.82
CA ASP A 93 -15.28 -14.51 -8.65
C ASP A 93 -15.77 -15.94 -8.90
N LYS A 94 -16.40 -16.57 -7.89
CA LYS A 94 -16.92 -17.95 -8.00
C LYS A 94 -17.99 -18.12 -9.08
N ASN A 95 -18.72 -17.05 -9.40
CA ASN A 95 -19.79 -17.02 -10.39
C ASN A 95 -19.30 -16.54 -11.76
N GLU A 96 -17.98 -16.48 -11.97
CA GLU A 96 -17.32 -16.02 -13.19
C GLU A 96 -17.55 -14.53 -13.51
N ASN A 97 -18.00 -13.74 -12.53
CA ASN A 97 -18.04 -12.28 -12.66
C ASN A 97 -16.63 -11.72 -12.62
N VAL A 98 -16.37 -10.74 -13.48
CA VAL A 98 -15.05 -10.12 -13.61
C VAL A 98 -14.76 -9.19 -12.43
N LEU A 99 -13.59 -9.38 -11.81
CA LEU A 99 -12.98 -8.47 -10.85
C LEU A 99 -11.92 -7.65 -11.58
N ASN A 100 -12.20 -6.37 -11.84
CA ASN A 100 -11.34 -5.51 -12.69
C ASN A 100 -10.80 -4.26 -11.98
N SER A 101 -10.96 -4.15 -10.67
CA SER A 101 -10.46 -2.99 -9.90
C SER A 101 -8.96 -2.73 -10.09
N TRP A 102 -8.17 -3.73 -10.52
CA TRP A 102 -6.78 -3.58 -10.97
C TRP A 102 -6.55 -2.46 -12.00
N TYR A 103 -7.43 -2.33 -13.00
CA TYR A 103 -7.32 -1.33 -14.06
C TYR A 103 -7.63 0.07 -13.53
N GLU A 104 -8.60 0.14 -12.61
CA GLU A 104 -9.05 1.39 -11.99
C GLU A 104 -8.13 1.88 -10.87
N VAL A 105 -7.09 1.14 -10.47
CA VAL A 105 -6.21 1.55 -9.35
C VAL A 105 -5.65 2.97 -9.53
N LYS A 106 -5.33 3.38 -10.76
CA LYS A 106 -4.83 4.75 -11.02
C LYS A 106 -5.89 5.82 -10.69
N ASN A 107 -7.17 5.52 -10.93
CA ASN A 107 -8.30 6.39 -10.64
C ASN A 107 -8.69 6.28 -9.15
N LEU A 108 -8.71 5.07 -8.59
CA LEU A 108 -9.02 4.80 -7.18
C LEU A 108 -7.98 5.38 -6.22
N ARG A 109 -6.71 5.52 -6.62
CA ARG A 109 -5.66 6.11 -5.78
C ARG A 109 -5.89 7.60 -5.50
N GLN A 110 -6.53 8.33 -6.42
CA GLN A 110 -6.93 9.73 -6.20
C GLN A 110 -8.00 9.84 -5.11
N TYR A 111 -8.83 8.80 -4.97
CA TYR A 111 -9.83 8.66 -3.92
C TYR A 111 -9.35 7.81 -2.76
N SER A 112 -8.07 7.41 -2.76
CA SER A 112 -7.56 6.63 -1.64
C SER A 112 -7.74 7.49 -0.41
N LEU A 113 -8.54 6.95 0.50
CA LEU A 113 -9.15 7.65 1.61
C LEU A 113 -8.10 8.07 2.64
N TYR A 114 -6.83 8.22 2.29
CA TYR A 114 -5.77 8.68 3.17
C TYR A 114 -6.21 9.95 3.92
N GLY A 115 -6.74 10.97 3.24
CA GLY A 115 -7.26 12.17 3.92
C GLY A 115 -8.47 11.89 4.83
N LEU A 116 -9.33 10.92 4.48
CA LEU A 116 -10.50 10.52 5.28
C LEU A 116 -10.09 9.68 6.51
N PHE A 117 -9.14 8.75 6.35
CA PHE A 117 -8.59 7.91 7.41
C PHE A 117 -7.64 8.68 8.32
N GLN A 118 -6.90 9.66 7.82
CA GLN A 118 -6.06 10.55 8.64
C GLN A 118 -6.94 11.41 9.55
N GLY A 119 -8.03 11.98 9.02
CA GLY A 119 -9.03 12.69 9.83
C GLY A 119 -9.72 11.78 10.86
N VAL A 120 -10.03 10.54 10.52
CA VAL A 120 -10.62 9.56 11.46
C VAL A 120 -9.60 9.13 12.52
N SER A 121 -8.33 8.89 12.13
CA SER A 121 -7.26 8.53 13.06
C SER A 121 -6.99 9.67 14.05
N ASP A 122 -6.88 10.91 13.58
CA ASP A 122 -6.72 12.07 14.46
C ASP A 122 -7.94 12.27 15.36
N SER A 123 -9.16 12.10 14.83
CA SER A 123 -10.38 12.19 15.63
C SER A 123 -10.49 11.10 16.69
N LEU A 124 -10.00 9.89 16.41
CA LEU A 124 -10.03 8.76 17.35
C LEU A 124 -8.91 8.83 18.37
N THR A 125 -7.74 9.41 18.03
CA THR A 125 -6.55 9.43 18.91
C THR A 125 -6.40 10.74 19.69
N SER A 126 -6.91 11.88 19.18
CA SER A 126 -6.85 13.17 19.86
C SER A 126 -7.46 13.17 21.28
N PRO A 127 -8.55 12.45 21.57
CA PRO A 127 -9.08 12.37 22.94
C PRO A 127 -8.15 11.63 23.91
N PHE A 128 -7.32 10.72 23.40
CA PHE A 128 -6.42 9.89 24.21
C PHE A 128 -4.98 10.43 24.31
N LYS A 129 -4.64 11.47 23.53
CA LYS A 129 -3.30 12.11 23.55
C LYS A 129 -2.93 12.76 24.90
N ASN A 130 -3.93 13.08 25.74
CA ASN A 130 -3.70 13.67 27.07
C ASN A 130 -3.87 12.65 28.21
N LEU A 131 -4.10 11.37 27.88
CA LEU A 131 -4.24 10.29 28.86
C LEU A 131 -2.93 9.55 29.14
N PHE A 132 -1.85 9.86 28.41
CA PHE A 132 -0.49 9.34 28.59
C PHE A 132 0.55 10.43 28.43
#